data_AF-A0A9Q8PFX9-F1
#
_entry.id   AF-A0A9Q8PFX9-F1
#
_cell.length_a   1.000
_cell.length_b   1.000
_cell.length_c   1.000
_cell.angle_alpha   90.00
_cell.angle_beta   90.00
_cell.angle_gamma   90.00
#
_symmetry.space_group_name_H-M   'P 1'
#
loop_
_entity.id
_entity.type
_entity.pdbx_description
1 polymer ?
#
loop_
_entity_poly.entity_id
_entity_poly.type
_entity_poly.pdbx_seq_one_letter_code
_entity_poly.pdbx_strand_id
1 'polypeptide(L)'
;MSLNVLKQSFTEPEVADPDAELIKNIASDLERLSAYSLEVVNLRDWEYQTALGAELKEHLGPDHHVAFVSAHRQSITGAEMVAAFKARIKEFPDYHIIAMDITSDVDVQKCSASVWMHLNIHMTPETMVTGFNEFQWRLEGNKWMCVHVTSMRGQSSDQGIYPKGREHRRGSADSTGSKTSFSTIGSSTTSHTTTSTDSGG
;
A
#
# COMPACT_ATOMS: atom_id res chain seq x y z
N MET A 1 -9.58 71.11 27.04
CA MET A 1 -9.63 70.23 25.85
C MET A 1 -8.34 69.41 25.85
N SER A 2 -8.39 68.15 26.29
CA SER A 2 -7.23 67.28 26.40
C SER A 2 -7.16 66.37 25.18
N LEU A 3 -6.08 66.47 24.41
CA LEU A 3 -5.84 65.61 23.26
C LEU A 3 -5.28 64.27 23.74
N ASN A 4 -6.07 63.21 23.56
CA ASN A 4 -5.63 61.83 23.72
C ASN A 4 -4.71 61.46 22.56
N VAL A 5 -3.43 61.20 22.87
CA VAL A 5 -2.47 60.62 21.94
C VAL A 5 -2.70 59.11 21.89
N LEU A 6 -3.30 58.64 20.79
CA LEU A 6 -3.39 57.24 20.43
C LEU A 6 -1.98 56.68 20.19
N LYS A 7 -1.50 55.85 21.10
CA LYS A 7 -0.36 54.95 20.85
C LYS A 7 -0.82 53.90 19.85
N GLN A 8 -0.46 54.07 18.57
CA GLN A 8 -0.50 52.98 17.60
C GLN A 8 0.65 52.03 17.94
N SER A 9 0.30 50.88 18.49
CA SER A 9 1.20 49.74 18.58
C SER A 9 1.42 49.21 17.16
N PHE A 10 2.61 49.45 16.61
CA PHE A 10 3.07 48.75 15.42
C PHE A 10 3.35 47.30 15.82
N THR A 11 2.48 46.39 15.39
CA THR A 11 2.78 44.96 15.39
C THR A 11 3.83 44.73 14.31
N GLU A 12 5.07 44.45 14.71
CA GLU A 12 6.10 44.00 13.77
C GLU A 12 5.65 42.71 13.07
N PRO A 13 5.96 42.52 11.78
CA PRO A 13 5.71 41.27 11.10
C PRO A 13 6.60 40.20 11.72
N GLU A 14 5.97 39.18 12.30
CA GLU A 14 6.61 37.95 12.77
C GLU A 14 7.42 37.36 11.62
N VAL A 15 8.76 37.48 11.71
CA VAL A 15 9.69 36.92 10.73
C VAL A 15 9.55 35.40 10.83
N ALA A 16 8.88 34.79 9.85
CA ALA A 16 8.68 33.35 9.79
C ALA A 16 10.03 32.63 9.92
N ASP A 17 10.08 31.61 10.78
CA ASP A 17 11.24 30.74 10.93
C ASP A 17 11.53 30.05 9.58
N PRO A 18 12.69 30.30 8.95
CA PRO A 18 13.01 29.74 7.64
C PRO A 18 12.99 28.21 7.64
N ASP A 19 13.26 27.58 8.79
CA ASP A 19 13.20 26.11 8.92
C ASP A 19 11.75 25.62 8.93
N ALA A 20 10.83 26.38 9.54
CA ALA A 20 9.41 26.05 9.55
C ALA A 20 8.78 26.14 8.15
N GLU A 21 9.16 27.15 7.37
CA GLU A 21 8.68 27.29 5.98
C GLU A 21 9.26 26.19 5.07
N LEU A 22 10.53 25.82 5.25
CA LEU A 22 11.14 24.69 4.55
C LEU A 22 10.40 23.38 4.86
N ILE A 23 10.15 23.09 6.15
CA ILE A 23 9.43 21.90 6.60
C ILE A 23 8.04 21.84 5.98
N LYS A 24 7.32 22.97 5.98
CA LYS A 24 5.98 23.06 5.41
C LYS A 24 5.95 22.80 3.90
N ASN A 25 6.95 23.30 3.17
CA ASN A 25 7.06 23.05 1.73
C ASN A 25 7.36 21.58 1.44
N ILE A 26 8.28 20.96 2.19
CA ILE A 26 8.57 19.53 2.08
C ILE A 26 7.32 18.71 2.39
N ALA A 27 6.64 19.01 3.49
CA ALA A 27 5.39 18.35 3.88
C ALA A 27 4.36 18.41 2.75
N SER A 28 4.08 19.60 2.22
CA SER A 28 3.12 19.79 1.13
C SER A 28 3.48 18.98 -0.12
N ASP A 29 4.76 18.88 -0.47
CA ASP A 29 5.21 18.10 -1.62
C ASP A 29 5.05 16.60 -1.39
N LEU A 30 5.42 16.10 -0.20
CA LEU A 30 5.31 14.68 0.14
C LEU A 30 3.84 14.24 0.25
N GLU A 31 2.97 15.10 0.77
CA GLU A 31 1.52 14.86 0.81
C GLU A 31 0.94 14.76 -0.60
N ARG A 32 1.31 15.68 -1.49
CA ARG A 32 0.91 15.66 -2.90
C ARG A 32 1.39 14.40 -3.62
N LEU A 33 2.67 14.04 -3.46
CA LEU A 33 3.23 12.82 -4.05
C LEU A 33 2.57 11.55 -3.49
N SER A 34 2.26 11.52 -2.19
CA SER A 34 1.54 10.40 -1.58
C SER A 34 0.12 10.27 -2.16
N ALA A 35 -0.58 11.37 -2.40
CA ALA A 35 -1.89 11.36 -3.05
C ALA A 35 -1.83 10.87 -4.50
N TYR A 36 -0.76 11.17 -5.25
CA TYR A 36 -0.59 10.66 -6.61
C TYR A 36 -0.59 9.14 -6.69
N SER A 37 -0.17 8.43 -5.64
CA SER A 37 -0.25 6.97 -5.61
C SER A 37 -1.68 6.44 -5.75
N LEU A 38 -2.67 7.16 -5.22
CA LEU A 38 -4.09 6.84 -5.35
C LEU A 38 -4.61 7.21 -6.73
N GLU A 39 -4.21 8.38 -7.23
CA GLU A 39 -4.63 8.87 -8.55
C GLU A 39 -4.12 7.98 -9.68
N VAL A 40 -2.89 7.48 -9.61
CA VAL A 40 -2.36 6.49 -10.56
C VAL A 40 -3.24 5.24 -10.61
N VAL A 41 -3.72 4.75 -9.45
CA VAL A 41 -4.64 3.60 -9.39
C VAL A 41 -6.00 3.97 -10.00
N ASN A 42 -6.56 5.12 -9.65
CA ASN A 42 -7.86 5.60 -10.15
C ASN A 42 -7.86 5.81 -11.67
N LEU A 43 -6.78 6.38 -12.21
CA LEU A 43 -6.55 6.59 -13.64
C LEU A 43 -6.16 5.31 -14.37
N ARG A 44 -5.87 4.23 -13.63
CA ARG A 44 -5.41 2.94 -14.17
C ARG A 44 -4.08 3.08 -14.92
N ASP A 45 -3.22 3.99 -14.46
CA ASP A 45 -1.93 4.32 -15.07
C ASP A 45 -0.82 3.37 -14.58
N TRP A 46 -0.94 2.10 -14.93
CA TRP A 46 -0.06 1.04 -14.43
C TRP A 46 1.41 1.17 -14.86
N GLU A 47 1.66 1.93 -15.93
CA GLU A 47 2.98 2.11 -16.52
C GLU A 47 3.55 3.50 -16.24
N TYR A 48 2.85 4.32 -15.44
CA TYR A 48 3.25 5.69 -15.06
C TYR A 48 3.48 6.62 -16.27
N GLN A 49 2.55 6.60 -17.22
CA GLN A 49 2.62 7.37 -18.46
C GLN A 49 2.03 8.78 -18.35
N THR A 50 1.19 9.03 -17.35
CA THR A 50 0.68 10.38 -17.07
C THR A 50 1.78 11.25 -16.46
N ALA A 51 1.62 12.58 -16.51
CA ALA A 51 2.59 13.50 -15.92
C ALA A 51 2.79 13.24 -14.41
N LEU A 52 1.68 13.06 -13.66
CA LEU A 52 1.73 12.71 -12.24
C LEU A 52 2.31 11.33 -11.98
N GLY A 53 2.05 10.36 -12.87
CA GLY A 53 2.60 9.02 -12.78
C GLY A 53 4.11 9.03 -12.97
N ALA A 54 4.58 9.73 -14.01
CA ALA A 54 6.00 9.90 -14.28
C ALA A 54 6.72 10.58 -13.12
N GLU A 55 6.14 11.66 -12.57
CA GLU A 55 6.67 12.33 -11.37
C GLU A 55 6.75 11.37 -10.19
N LEU A 56 5.64 10.70 -9.82
CA LEU A 56 5.62 9.74 -8.73
C LEU A 56 6.68 8.65 -8.90
N LYS A 57 6.83 8.11 -10.11
CA LYS A 57 7.79 7.04 -10.42
C LYS A 57 9.23 7.45 -10.12
N GLU A 58 9.59 8.72 -10.28
CA GLU A 58 10.93 9.20 -9.93
C GLU A 58 11.22 9.17 -8.42
N HIS A 59 10.16 9.10 -7.61
CA HIS A 59 10.20 9.10 -6.16
C HIS A 59 9.98 7.70 -5.55
N LEU A 60 9.69 6.70 -6.38
CA LEU A 60 9.67 5.30 -5.95
C LEU A 60 11.10 4.76 -5.99
N GLY A 61 11.64 4.34 -4.85
CA GLY A 61 12.98 3.75 -4.79
C GLY A 61 13.10 2.53 -5.73
N PRO A 62 14.32 2.18 -6.18
CA PRO A 62 14.54 0.97 -7.00
C PRO A 62 14.08 -0.31 -6.29
N ASP A 63 14.09 -0.29 -4.95
CA ASP A 63 13.61 -1.35 -4.06
C ASP A 63 12.27 -0.98 -3.41
N HIS A 64 11.37 -0.27 -4.10
CA HIS A 64 10.09 0.13 -3.52
C HIS A 64 9.24 -1.11 -3.14
N HIS A 65 9.15 -1.34 -1.83
CA HIS A 65 8.34 -2.39 -1.22
C HIS A 65 7.13 -1.77 -0.53
N VAL A 66 5.97 -2.38 -0.74
CA VAL A 66 4.75 -2.01 -0.03
C VAL A 66 4.34 -3.14 0.87
N ALA A 67 4.39 -2.89 2.18
CA ALA A 67 3.84 -3.82 3.15
C ALA A 67 2.34 -3.59 3.29
N PHE A 68 1.56 -4.55 2.81
CA PHE A 68 0.16 -4.60 3.17
C PHE A 68 0.05 -5.21 4.56
N VAL A 69 -0.27 -4.38 5.55
CA VAL A 69 -0.71 -4.85 6.86
C VAL A 69 -2.20 -5.17 6.75
N SER A 70 -2.54 -6.14 5.89
CA SER A 70 -3.85 -6.76 5.86
C SER A 70 -3.71 -8.19 6.36
N ALA A 71 -4.26 -8.47 7.55
CA ALA A 71 -4.43 -9.75 8.28
C ALA A 71 -3.25 -10.77 8.37
N HIS A 72 -2.24 -10.73 7.50
CA HIS A 72 -1.21 -11.75 7.29
C HIS A 72 0.21 -11.16 7.18
N ARG A 73 0.39 -9.83 7.34
CA ARG A 73 1.69 -9.13 7.28
C ARG A 73 2.58 -9.59 6.12
N GLN A 74 2.06 -9.51 4.90
CA GLN A 74 2.84 -9.82 3.69
C GLN A 74 3.35 -8.52 3.07
N SER A 75 4.68 -8.43 2.92
CA SER A 75 5.30 -7.42 2.07
C SER A 75 5.17 -7.87 0.62
N ILE A 76 4.72 -6.97 -0.25
CA ILE A 76 4.68 -7.21 -1.69
C ILE A 76 5.47 -6.12 -2.42
N THR A 77 5.99 -6.48 -3.57
CA THR A 77 6.68 -5.57 -4.49
C THR A 77 5.69 -4.62 -5.16
N GLY A 78 6.17 -3.50 -5.70
CA GLY A 78 5.34 -2.60 -6.51
C GLY A 78 4.66 -3.31 -7.69
N ALA A 79 5.33 -4.27 -8.33
CA ALA A 79 4.75 -5.07 -9.42
C ALA A 79 3.57 -5.94 -8.94
N GLU A 80 3.71 -6.57 -7.78
CA GLU A 80 2.64 -7.36 -7.16
C GLU A 80 1.47 -6.48 -6.72
N MET A 81 1.73 -5.27 -6.22
CA MET A 81 0.69 -4.28 -5.94
C MET A 81 -0.10 -3.95 -7.21
N VAL A 82 0.59 -3.62 -8.32
CA VAL A 82 -0.07 -3.31 -9.59
C VAL A 82 -0.92 -4.50 -10.05
N ALA A 83 -0.41 -5.73 -9.94
CA ALA A 83 -1.18 -6.93 -10.24
C ALA A 83 -2.43 -7.08 -9.35
N ALA A 84 -2.31 -6.80 -8.05
CA ALA A 84 -3.41 -6.87 -7.10
C ALA A 84 -4.50 -5.82 -7.41
N PHE A 85 -4.12 -4.57 -7.74
CA PHE A 85 -5.09 -3.55 -8.17
C PHE A 85 -5.74 -3.89 -9.51
N LYS A 86 -4.98 -4.38 -10.50
CA LYS A 86 -5.54 -4.87 -11.77
C LYS A 86 -6.59 -5.96 -11.54
N ALA A 87 -6.31 -6.93 -10.67
CA ALA A 87 -7.26 -7.98 -10.32
C ALA A 87 -8.49 -7.41 -9.60
N ARG A 88 -8.29 -6.49 -8.66
CA ARG A 88 -9.37 -5.82 -7.92
C ARG A 88 -10.30 -5.03 -8.84
N ILE A 89 -9.76 -4.22 -9.74
CA ILE A 89 -10.53 -3.39 -10.69
C ILE A 89 -11.24 -4.27 -11.72
N LYS A 90 -10.68 -5.43 -12.08
CA LYS A 90 -11.37 -6.40 -12.93
C LYS A 90 -12.61 -6.98 -12.24
N GLU A 91 -12.54 -7.22 -10.94
CA GLU A 91 -13.68 -7.69 -10.12
C GLU A 91 -14.69 -6.56 -9.84
N PHE A 92 -14.18 -5.34 -9.65
CA PHE A 92 -14.93 -4.14 -9.27
C PHE A 92 -14.59 -2.99 -10.24
N PRO A 93 -15.25 -2.88 -11.40
CA PRO A 93 -14.90 -1.88 -12.42
C PRO A 93 -15.01 -0.42 -11.95
N ASP A 94 -15.91 -0.17 -11.00
CA ASP A 94 -16.15 1.14 -10.35
C ASP A 94 -15.21 1.41 -9.16
N TYR A 95 -14.20 0.56 -8.98
CA TYR A 95 -13.24 0.72 -7.89
C TYR A 95 -12.55 2.09 -7.95
N HIS A 96 -12.64 2.83 -6.85
CA HIS A 96 -12.11 4.19 -6.74
C HIS A 96 -11.69 4.50 -5.30
N ILE A 97 -10.58 5.22 -5.14
CA ILE A 97 -10.03 5.57 -3.83
C ILE A 97 -10.00 7.10 -3.69
N ILE A 98 -10.47 7.59 -2.56
CA ILE A 98 -10.50 9.02 -2.23
C ILE A 98 -9.73 9.22 -0.92
N ALA A 99 -8.76 10.13 -0.92
CA ALA A 99 -8.15 10.61 0.32
C ALA A 99 -9.10 11.62 0.98
N MET A 100 -9.48 11.34 2.23
CA MET A 100 -10.36 12.18 3.03
C MET A 100 -9.57 13.19 3.86
N ASP A 101 -8.42 12.75 4.36
CA ASP A 101 -7.49 13.56 5.14
C ASP A 101 -6.07 13.09 4.86
N ILE A 102 -5.14 14.05 4.85
CA ILE A 102 -3.71 13.83 4.62
C ILE A 102 -2.97 14.68 5.66
N THR A 103 -2.09 14.03 6.41
CA THR A 103 -1.23 14.71 7.39
C THR A 103 0.19 14.19 7.29
N SER A 104 1.16 14.99 7.68
CA SER A 104 2.57 14.61 7.60
C SER A 104 3.38 15.07 8.81
N ASP A 105 4.49 14.37 9.04
CA ASP A 105 5.55 14.74 9.98
C ASP A 105 6.88 14.64 9.25
N VAL A 106 7.65 15.72 9.25
CA VAL A 106 8.91 15.84 8.52
C VAL A 106 10.03 16.13 9.51
N ASP A 107 11.00 15.23 9.58
CA ASP A 107 12.22 15.37 10.37
C ASP A 107 13.41 15.58 9.43
N VAL A 108 13.73 16.85 9.18
CA VAL A 108 14.85 17.25 8.31
C VAL A 108 16.20 16.80 8.89
N GLN A 109 16.34 16.73 10.21
CA GLN A 109 17.58 16.29 10.85
C GLN A 109 17.82 14.79 10.64
N LYS A 110 16.76 14.00 10.66
CA LYS A 110 16.81 12.55 10.40
C LYS A 110 16.68 12.20 8.92
N CYS A 111 16.51 13.18 8.04
CA CYS A 111 16.28 12.97 6.61
C CYS A 111 15.10 11.99 6.37
N SER A 112 14.05 12.09 7.18
CA SER A 112 12.92 11.16 7.18
C SER A 112 11.60 11.90 7.33
N ALA A 113 10.54 11.36 6.73
CA ALA A 113 9.20 11.86 6.91
C ALA A 113 8.18 10.73 6.87
N SER A 114 7.02 10.97 7.49
CA SER A 114 5.86 10.11 7.40
C SER A 114 4.67 10.91 6.89
N VAL A 115 3.89 10.32 6.00
CA VAL A 115 2.61 10.86 5.52
C VAL A 115 1.52 9.84 5.82
N TRP A 116 0.47 10.28 6.52
CA TRP A 116 -0.68 9.46 6.85
C TRP A 116 -1.89 9.92 6.06
N MET A 117 -2.61 8.97 5.49
CA MET A 117 -3.84 9.24 4.74
C MET A 117 -5.00 8.42 5.27
N HIS A 118 -6.11 9.10 5.55
CA HIS A 118 -7.40 8.45 5.77
C HIS A 118 -8.15 8.37 4.44
N LEU A 119 -8.66 7.18 4.11
CA LEU A 119 -9.18 6.87 2.78
C LEU A 119 -10.62 6.38 2.82
N ASN A 120 -11.40 6.76 1.81
CA ASN A 120 -12.61 6.04 1.41
C ASN A 120 -12.31 5.24 0.15
N ILE A 121 -12.56 3.93 0.20
CA ILE A 121 -12.35 2.99 -0.90
C ILE A 121 -13.71 2.49 -1.35
N HIS A 122 -14.14 2.94 -2.52
CA HIS A 122 -15.37 2.51 -3.17
C HIS A 122 -15.07 1.25 -3.97
N MET A 123 -15.80 0.17 -3.71
CA MET A 123 -15.74 -1.07 -4.52
C MET A 123 -16.90 -1.15 -5.51
N THR A 124 -18.07 -0.63 -5.13
CA THR A 124 -19.22 -0.42 -6.00
C THR A 124 -19.82 0.94 -5.66
N PRO A 125 -20.79 1.46 -6.45
CA PRO A 125 -21.48 2.71 -6.10
C PRO A 125 -22.12 2.68 -4.70
N GLU A 126 -22.51 1.49 -4.21
CA GLU A 126 -23.18 1.28 -2.92
C GLU A 126 -22.25 0.78 -1.81
N THR A 127 -21.03 0.33 -2.15
CA THR A 127 -20.12 -0.31 -1.19
C THR A 127 -18.86 0.51 -1.02
N MET A 128 -18.65 1.03 0.18
CA MET A 128 -17.46 1.76 0.59
C MET A 128 -16.87 1.17 1.86
N VAL A 129 -15.54 1.11 1.92
CA VAL A 129 -14.79 0.79 3.14
C VAL A 129 -13.80 1.90 3.44
N THR A 130 -13.56 2.15 4.72
CA THR A 130 -12.49 3.07 5.12
C THR A 130 -11.14 2.35 5.10
N GLY A 131 -10.09 3.10 4.81
CA GLY A 131 -8.71 2.63 4.80
C GLY A 131 -7.79 3.66 5.44
N PHE A 132 -6.61 3.21 5.82
CA PHE A 132 -5.55 4.07 6.31
C PHE A 132 -4.25 3.67 5.64
N ASN A 133 -3.55 4.65 5.08
CA ASN A 133 -2.20 4.46 4.58
C ASN A 133 -1.20 5.27 5.41
N GLU A 134 -0.01 4.71 5.58
CA GLU A 134 1.19 5.41 6.02
C GLU A 134 2.25 5.26 4.93
N PHE A 135 2.79 6.38 4.45
CA PHE A 135 3.92 6.44 3.54
C PHE A 135 5.14 6.90 4.32
N GLN A 136 6.20 6.12 4.26
CA GLN A 136 7.47 6.47 4.85
C GLN A 136 8.42 6.95 3.75
N TRP A 137 9.00 8.10 3.99
CA TRP A 137 9.85 8.84 3.07
C TRP A 137 11.23 9.03 3.67
N ARG A 138 12.25 8.96 2.82
CA ARG A 138 13.64 9.23 3.18
C ARG A 138 14.29 10.13 2.16
N LEU A 139 15.06 11.12 2.60
CA LEU A 139 15.87 11.94 1.71
C LEU A 139 17.12 11.15 1.31
N GLU A 140 17.23 10.82 0.02
CA GLU A 140 18.38 10.14 -0.56
C GLU A 140 19.07 11.08 -1.57
N GLY A 141 20.27 11.53 -1.23
CA GLY A 141 20.94 12.59 -1.97
C GLY A 141 20.16 13.91 -1.86
N ASN A 142 19.54 14.35 -2.96
CA ASN A 142 18.73 15.56 -3.03
C ASN A 142 17.25 15.29 -3.32
N LYS A 143 16.80 14.02 -3.24
CA LYS A 143 15.43 13.63 -3.57
C LYS A 143 14.82 12.80 -2.46
N TRP A 144 13.57 13.10 -2.12
CA TRP A 144 12.79 12.30 -1.19
C TRP A 144 12.27 11.05 -1.88
N MET A 145 12.62 9.88 -1.36
CA MET A 145 12.23 8.58 -1.89
C MET A 145 11.22 7.93 -0.97
N CYS A 146 10.13 7.40 -1.52
CA CYS A 146 9.17 6.59 -0.78
C CYS A 146 9.76 5.19 -0.59
N VAL A 147 10.12 4.87 0.64
CA VAL A 147 10.82 3.62 0.97
C VAL A 147 9.86 2.51 1.40
N HIS A 148 8.71 2.88 1.94
CA HIS A 148 7.75 1.93 2.48
C HIS A 148 6.35 2.52 2.51
N VAL A 149 5.36 1.67 2.22
CA VAL A 149 3.94 2.02 2.38
C VAL A 149 3.29 0.94 3.23
N THR A 150 2.56 1.36 4.26
CA THR A 150 1.72 0.51 5.09
C THR A 150 0.26 0.82 4.77
N SER A 151 -0.51 -0.19 4.34
CA SER A 151 -1.97 -0.05 4.16
C SER A 151 -2.73 -0.91 5.16
N MET A 152 -3.70 -0.31 5.83
CA MET A 152 -4.61 -0.96 6.78
C MET A 152 -6.06 -0.72 6.35
N ARG A 153 -6.89 -1.76 6.48
CA ARG A 153 -8.34 -1.58 6.33
C ARG A 153 -8.92 -1.06 7.63
N GLY A 154 -9.72 0.00 7.56
CA GLY A 154 -10.48 0.49 8.69
C GLY A 154 -11.52 -0.53 9.15
N GLN A 155 -11.69 -0.67 10.46
CA GLN A 155 -12.84 -1.36 11.02
C GLN A 155 -13.96 -0.33 11.17
N SER A 156 -14.92 -0.29 10.25
CA SER A 156 -16.13 0.49 10.50
C SER A 156 -17.02 -0.26 11.49
N SER A 157 -17.58 0.44 12.48
CA SER A 157 -18.66 -0.09 13.33
C SER A 157 -19.95 -0.32 12.54
N ASP A 158 -20.10 0.34 11.39
CA ASP A 158 -21.20 0.19 10.43
C ASP A 158 -20.75 -0.57 9.16
N GLN A 159 -20.14 -1.75 9.31
CA GLN A 159 -19.98 -2.67 8.18
C GLN A 159 -21.37 -3.16 7.74
N GLY A 160 -21.99 -2.43 6.81
CA GLY A 160 -23.03 -2.94 5.94
C GLY A 160 -22.47 -4.14 5.17
N ILE A 161 -22.71 -5.33 5.74
CA ILE A 161 -22.91 -6.62 5.10
C ILE A 161 -22.43 -6.66 3.64
N TYR A 162 -21.26 -7.26 3.41
CA TYR A 162 -21.02 -7.97 2.14
C TYR A 162 -22.31 -8.72 1.81
N PRO A 163 -22.98 -8.54 0.65
CA PRO A 163 -24.10 -9.39 0.31
C PRO A 163 -23.62 -10.83 0.44
N LYS A 164 -24.19 -11.56 1.41
CA LYS A 164 -23.95 -12.99 1.62
C LYS A 164 -24.45 -13.69 0.37
N GLY A 165 -23.55 -13.83 -0.60
CA GLY A 165 -23.86 -14.30 -1.94
C GLY A 165 -22.72 -15.12 -2.52
N ARG A 166 -21.95 -15.81 -1.69
CA ARG A 166 -21.14 -16.98 -2.07
C ARG A 166 -20.96 -17.88 -0.86
N GLU A 167 -22.02 -18.62 -0.54
CA GLU A 167 -21.85 -19.88 0.17
C GLU A 167 -20.96 -20.78 -0.69
N HIS A 168 -19.66 -20.84 -0.38
CA HIS A 168 -18.94 -22.07 -0.64
C HIS A 168 -19.60 -23.15 0.21
N ARG A 169 -20.41 -23.98 -0.46
CA ARG A 169 -20.96 -25.25 0.02
C ARG A 169 -19.94 -25.91 0.98
N ARG A 170 -20.14 -25.74 2.28
CA ARG A 170 -19.64 -26.69 3.28
C ARG A 170 -20.52 -27.91 3.12
N GLY A 171 -20.02 -28.92 2.42
CA GLY A 171 -20.54 -30.27 2.56
C GLY A 171 -20.31 -30.72 4.00
N SER A 172 -21.30 -30.53 4.85
CA SER A 172 -21.42 -31.24 6.11
C SER A 172 -22.04 -32.60 5.82
N ALA A 173 -21.31 -33.66 6.18
CA ALA A 173 -21.87 -34.98 6.40
C ALA A 173 -21.04 -35.62 7.52
N ASP A 174 -21.39 -35.29 8.76
CA ASP A 174 -21.19 -36.23 9.86
C ASP A 174 -22.27 -37.31 9.70
N SER A 175 -21.88 -38.58 9.56
CA SER A 175 -22.08 -39.55 10.65
C SER A 175 -21.56 -40.96 10.28
N THR A 176 -20.87 -41.55 11.26
CA THR A 176 -20.93 -42.98 11.65
C THR A 176 -20.48 -44.06 10.66
N GLY A 177 -19.35 -44.70 11.02
CA GLY A 177 -19.34 -46.15 11.26
C GLY A 177 -18.50 -47.05 10.34
N SER A 178 -17.60 -47.79 10.99
CA SER A 178 -17.10 -49.13 10.63
C SER A 178 -16.10 -49.32 9.47
N LYS A 179 -14.87 -49.61 9.89
CA LYS A 179 -14.01 -50.80 9.63
C LYS A 179 -13.96 -51.43 8.22
N THR A 180 -12.76 -51.97 7.97
CA THR A 180 -12.33 -52.91 6.90
C THR A 180 -11.99 -52.22 5.57
N SER A 181 -10.93 -52.52 4.83
CA SER A 181 -9.85 -53.50 4.92
C SER A 181 -9.04 -53.41 3.61
N PHE A 182 -7.71 -53.60 3.68
CA PHE A 182 -6.83 -54.14 2.63
C PHE A 182 -6.63 -53.28 1.35
N SER A 183 -5.48 -53.26 0.67
CA SER A 183 -4.18 -53.91 0.85
C SER A 183 -3.16 -53.26 -0.11
N THR A 184 -1.93 -53.20 0.36
CA THR A 184 -0.63 -53.17 -0.32
C THR A 184 -0.56 -53.92 -1.66
N ILE A 185 0.31 -53.45 -2.58
CA ILE A 185 1.36 -54.18 -3.35
C ILE A 185 1.82 -53.23 -4.49
N GLY A 186 3.10 -53.00 -4.76
CA GLY A 186 4.29 -53.65 -4.27
C GLY A 186 5.58 -52.89 -4.60
N SER A 187 6.56 -53.15 -3.76
CA SER A 187 7.94 -52.70 -3.80
C SER A 187 8.78 -53.45 -4.83
N SER A 188 10.05 -53.02 -4.91
CA SER A 188 11.28 -53.77 -5.25
C SER A 188 11.84 -53.37 -6.63
N THR A 189 13.14 -53.18 -6.86
CA THR A 189 14.35 -53.53 -6.10
C THR A 189 15.56 -52.78 -6.68
N THR A 190 16.58 -52.56 -5.84
CA THR A 190 17.96 -52.18 -6.17
C THR A 190 18.67 -53.16 -7.11
N SER A 191 19.62 -52.66 -7.93
CA SER A 191 20.85 -53.39 -8.30
C SER A 191 21.93 -52.43 -8.83
N HIS A 192 23.12 -52.49 -8.23
CA HIS A 192 24.39 -52.01 -8.79
C HIS A 192 24.87 -52.98 -9.88
N THR A 193 25.55 -52.49 -10.93
CA THR A 193 26.64 -53.22 -11.62
C THR A 193 27.54 -52.24 -12.37
N THR A 194 28.84 -52.34 -12.10
CA THR A 194 29.97 -51.77 -12.84
C THR A 194 30.35 -52.65 -14.03
N THR A 195 30.68 -52.07 -15.19
CA THR A 195 31.57 -52.74 -16.16
C THR A 195 32.32 -51.72 -17.02
N SER A 196 33.65 -51.82 -17.01
CA SER A 196 34.55 -51.33 -18.04
C SER A 196 34.61 -52.33 -19.20
N THR A 197 34.78 -51.87 -20.44
CA THR A 197 35.76 -52.46 -21.38
C THR A 197 35.93 -51.61 -22.64
N ASP A 198 37.16 -51.69 -23.11
CA ASP A 198 37.88 -51.04 -24.19
C ASP A 198 37.54 -51.64 -25.58
N SER A 199 38.11 -51.05 -26.64
CA SER A 199 38.41 -51.59 -27.99
C SER A 199 37.53 -51.15 -29.18
N GLY A 200 38.16 -50.40 -30.09
CA GLY A 200 38.34 -50.83 -31.49
C GLY A 200 37.37 -50.32 -32.55
N GLY A 201 37.88 -49.44 -33.42
CA GLY A 201 37.26 -49.00 -34.68
C GLY A 201 38.03 -47.86 -35.31
#